data_AF-A0A2N2ANN2-F1
#
_entry.id   AF-A0A2N2ANN2-F1
#
_cell.length_a   1.000
_cell.length_b   1.000
_cell.length_c   1.000
_cell.angle_alpha   90.00
_cell.angle_beta   90.00
_cell.angle_gamma   90.00
#
_symmetry.space_group_name_H-M   'P 1'
#
loop_
_entity.id
_entity.type
_entity.pdbx_description
1 polymer ?
#
loop_
_entity_poly.entity_id
_entity_poly.type
_entity_poly.pdbx_seq_one_letter_code
_entity_poly.pdbx_strand_id
1 'polypeptide(L)'
;MEYTFYVNDVADPAPQVLMTYDEEDNYKAAYAYGLERIKVQELDDTRSETQDPLHYLYDGLGSVKQLIRPNGAVRDHYNYDEYGVTCTGREVV
;
A
#
# COMPACT_ATOMS: atom_id res chain seq x y z
N MET A 1 5.13 -19.51 -11.41
CA MET A 1 4.48 -18.87 -10.24
C MET A 1 5.40 -17.74 -9.85
N GLU A 2 4.88 -16.56 -9.60
CA GLU A 2 5.67 -15.41 -9.15
C GLU A 2 5.79 -15.44 -7.63
N TYR A 3 7.00 -15.36 -7.09
CA TYR A 3 7.25 -15.31 -5.64
C TYR A 3 7.49 -13.86 -5.20
N THR A 4 6.89 -13.49 -4.07
CA THR A 4 7.19 -12.23 -3.38
C THR A 4 7.75 -12.56 -2.01
N PHE A 5 8.93 -12.03 -1.73
CA PHE A 5 9.60 -12.15 -0.45
C PHE A 5 9.45 -10.85 0.35
N TYR A 6 9.60 -10.93 1.66
CA TYR A 6 9.31 -9.84 2.60
C TYR A 6 10.50 -9.58 3.53
N VAL A 7 10.92 -8.33 3.62
CA VAL A 7 11.82 -7.85 4.67
C VAL A 7 10.96 -7.33 5.82
N ASN A 8 11.00 -7.98 6.97
CA ASN A 8 10.22 -7.59 8.14
C ASN A 8 11.09 -6.88 9.19
N ASP A 9 10.57 -5.79 9.75
CA ASP A 9 11.03 -5.31 11.05
C ASP A 9 10.50 -6.25 12.13
N VAL A 10 11.43 -6.86 12.87
CA VAL A 10 11.15 -7.83 13.94
C VAL A 10 11.48 -7.27 15.33
N ALA A 11 11.82 -5.98 15.42
CA ALA A 11 12.09 -5.33 16.70
C ALA A 11 10.82 -5.03 17.50
N ASP A 12 9.66 -4.92 16.83
CA ASP A 12 8.35 -4.71 17.45
C ASP A 12 7.60 -6.04 17.67
N PRO A 13 6.82 -6.20 18.76
CA PRO A 13 5.91 -7.34 18.95
C PRO A 13 4.96 -7.61 17.77
N ALA A 14 4.60 -6.59 17.00
CA ALA A 14 3.85 -6.70 15.76
C ALA A 14 4.79 -6.45 14.56
N PRO A 15 5.27 -7.50 13.88
CA PRO A 15 6.19 -7.34 12.76
C PRO A 15 5.59 -6.49 11.64
N GLN A 16 6.38 -5.56 11.12
CA GLN A 16 6.00 -4.70 10.01
C GLN A 16 6.81 -5.06 8.76
N VAL A 17 6.15 -5.17 7.61
CA VAL A 17 6.84 -5.40 6.33
C VAL A 17 7.49 -4.10 5.88
N LEU A 18 8.82 -4.02 5.86
CA LEU A 18 9.55 -2.84 5.40
C LEU A 18 9.70 -2.80 3.88
N MET A 19 9.95 -3.95 3.26
CA MET A 19 10.18 -4.05 1.81
C MET A 19 9.69 -5.38 1.24
N THR A 20 9.45 -5.40 -0.06
CA THR A 20 9.25 -6.62 -0.84
C THR A 20 10.33 -6.77 -1.92
N TYR A 21 10.61 -8.00 -2.33
CA TYR A 21 11.54 -8.31 -3.41
C TYR A 21 11.12 -9.60 -4.15
N ASP A 22 11.63 -9.78 -5.37
CA ASP A 22 11.35 -10.97 -6.21
C ASP A 22 12.40 -12.08 -6.03
N GLU A 23 12.27 -13.15 -6.83
CA GLU A 23 13.18 -14.31 -6.80
C GLU A 23 14.61 -14.03 -7.30
N GLU A 24 14.83 -12.86 -7.91
CA GLU A 24 16.13 -12.38 -8.39
C GLU A 24 16.75 -11.35 -7.42
N ASP A 25 16.21 -11.23 -6.20
CA ASP A 25 16.61 -10.25 -5.20
C ASP A 25 16.42 -8.77 -5.63
N ASN A 26 15.56 -8.52 -6.63
CA ASN A 26 15.20 -7.14 -6.99
C ASN A 26 14.12 -6.63 -6.04
N TYR A 27 14.43 -5.57 -5.29
CA TYR A 27 13.45 -4.90 -4.44
C TYR A 27 12.33 -4.26 -5.27
N LYS A 28 11.07 -4.50 -4.88
CA LYS A 28 9.87 -4.03 -5.59
C LYS A 28 9.21 -2.84 -4.92
N ALA A 29 9.07 -2.87 -3.60
CA ALA A 29 8.45 -1.79 -2.87
C ALA A 29 9.11 -1.55 -1.51
N ALA A 30 9.09 -0.30 -1.06
CA ALA A 30 9.43 0.10 0.29
C ALA A 30 8.23 0.77 0.97
N TYR A 31 8.03 0.42 2.24
CA TYR A 31 6.92 0.90 3.06
C TYR A 31 7.43 1.77 4.21
N ALA A 32 6.73 2.87 4.48
CA ALA A 32 7.01 3.72 5.63
C ALA A 32 5.85 3.68 6.62
N TYR A 33 6.17 3.61 7.91
CA TYR A 33 5.21 3.46 9.00
C TYR A 33 5.32 4.60 10.01
N GLY A 34 4.18 4.94 10.61
CA GLY A 34 4.09 5.62 11.90
C GLY A 34 3.36 4.69 12.86
N LEU A 35 2.20 5.12 13.38
CA LEU A 35 1.28 4.19 14.05
C LEU A 35 0.63 3.20 13.06
N GLU A 36 0.47 3.63 11.80
CA GLU A 36 -0.06 2.83 10.69
C GLU A 36 0.88 2.96 9.48
N ARG A 37 0.62 2.21 8.40
CA ARG A 37 1.40 2.29 7.17
C ARG A 37 1.07 3.58 6.40
N ILE A 38 2.00 4.52 6.36
CA ILE A 38 1.74 5.85 5.78
C ILE A 38 1.90 5.85 4.27
N LYS A 39 2.88 5.09 3.75
CA LYS A 39 3.35 5.24 2.37
C LYS A 39 3.82 3.93 1.77
N VAL A 40 3.64 3.78 0.46
CA VAL A 40 4.39 2.82 -0.37
C VAL A 40 5.11 3.57 -1.50
N GLN A 41 6.38 3.23 -1.68
CA GLN A 41 7.21 3.65 -2.80
C GLN A 41 7.50 2.41 -3.65
N GLU A 42 7.19 2.41 -4.95
CA GLU A 42 7.75 1.36 -5.81
C GLU A 42 9.25 1.66 -6.01
N LEU A 43 10.05 0.61 -5.98
CA LEU A 43 11.50 0.64 -6.20
C LEU A 43 11.88 0.09 -7.58
N ASP A 44 10.88 -0.37 -8.33
CA ASP A 44 11.01 -0.66 -9.75
C ASP A 44 10.47 0.51 -10.60
N ASP A 45 10.73 0.48 -11.90
CA ASP A 45 10.30 1.52 -12.83
C ASP A 45 8.83 1.37 -13.28
N THR A 46 8.00 0.62 -12.53
CA THR A 46 6.60 0.38 -12.93
C THR A 46 5.71 1.60 -12.73
N ARG A 47 6.13 2.58 -11.90
CA ARG A 47 5.38 3.79 -11.60
C ARG A 47 6.23 5.04 -11.74
N SER A 48 5.76 5.99 -12.57
CA SER A 48 6.44 7.28 -12.73
C SER A 48 6.45 8.11 -11.43
N GLU A 49 7.42 9.02 -11.30
CA GLU A 49 7.53 9.96 -10.16
C GLU A 49 6.25 10.79 -9.92
N THR A 50 5.42 11.01 -10.94
CA THR A 50 4.15 11.74 -10.78
C THR A 50 3.05 10.91 -10.11
N GLN A 51 3.23 9.60 -10.03
CA GLN A 51 2.29 8.63 -9.47
C GLN A 51 2.82 7.93 -8.21
N ASP A 52 4.07 8.19 -7.83
CA ASP A 52 4.82 7.53 -6.76
C ASP A 52 5.52 8.56 -5.87
N PRO A 53 5.48 8.49 -4.53
CA PRO A 53 4.78 7.54 -3.66
C PRO A 53 3.26 7.63 -3.66
N LEU A 54 2.65 6.51 -3.28
CA LEU A 54 1.27 6.53 -2.81
C LEU A 54 1.21 6.66 -1.30
N HIS A 55 0.21 7.41 -0.84
CA HIS A 55 -0.09 7.58 0.57
C HIS A 55 -1.42 6.91 0.90
N TYR A 56 -1.44 6.17 2.01
CA TYR A 56 -2.64 5.53 2.53
C TYR A 56 -3.41 6.51 3.41
N LEU A 57 -4.70 6.68 3.15
CA LEU A 57 -5.61 7.44 4.01
C LEU A 57 -6.58 6.49 4.70
N TYR A 58 -6.71 6.67 6.00
CA TYR A 58 -7.43 5.78 6.89
C TYR A 58 -8.73 6.40 7.39
N ASP A 59 -9.72 5.57 7.69
CA ASP A 59 -10.87 5.98 8.50
C ASP A 59 -10.56 5.90 10.00
N GLY A 60 -11.52 6.31 10.84
CA GLY A 60 -11.36 6.29 12.30
C GLY A 60 -11.25 4.90 12.93
N LEU A 61 -11.42 3.82 12.14
CA LEU A 61 -11.26 2.43 12.58
C LEU A 61 -9.93 1.81 12.10
N GLY A 62 -9.10 2.57 11.38
CA GLY A 62 -7.81 2.11 10.84
C GLY A 62 -7.91 1.34 9.53
N SER A 63 -9.04 1.43 8.82
CA SER A 63 -9.19 0.86 7.47
C SER A 63 -8.77 1.87 6.40
N VAL A 64 -8.00 1.44 5.40
CA VAL A 64 -7.59 2.29 4.27
C VAL A 64 -8.81 2.64 3.41
N LYS A 65 -9.22 3.90 3.35
CA LYS A 65 -10.29 4.35 2.45
C LYS A 65 -9.80 4.87 1.11
N GLN A 66 -8.59 5.41 1.04
CA GLN A 66 -8.07 6.00 -0.19
C GLN A 66 -6.57 5.79 -0.35
N LEU A 67 -6.13 5.71 -1.60
CA LEU A 67 -4.75 5.91 -1.99
C LEU A 67 -4.65 7.22 -2.77
N ILE A 68 -3.73 8.09 -2.36
CA ILE A 68 -3.47 9.35 -3.05
C ILE A 68 -2.06 9.38 -3.62
N ARG A 69 -1.92 10.08 -4.75
CA ARG A 69 -0.64 10.36 -5.42
C ARG A 69 0.11 11.50 -4.72
N PRO A 70 1.39 11.74 -5.08
CA PRO A 70 2.18 12.82 -4.47
C PRO A 70 1.57 14.21 -4.66
N ASN A 71 0.83 14.41 -5.76
CA ASN A 71 0.13 15.67 -6.05
C ASN A 71 -1.23 15.81 -5.33
N GLY A 72 -1.58 14.87 -4.45
CA GLY A 72 -2.86 14.85 -3.72
C GLY A 72 -4.05 14.31 -4.52
N ALA A 73 -3.87 13.93 -5.78
CA ALA A 73 -4.94 13.32 -6.56
C ALA A 73 -5.26 11.91 -6.04
N VAL A 74 -6.56 11.59 -5.92
CA VAL A 74 -7.02 10.24 -5.56
C VAL A 74 -6.68 9.27 -6.69
N ARG A 75 -5.96 8.19 -6.35
CA ARG A 75 -5.70 7.07 -7.25
C ARG A 75 -6.82 6.03 -7.11
N ASP A 76 -7.12 5.63 -5.88
CA ASP A 76 -8.07 4.57 -5.57
C ASP A 76 -8.96 4.96 -4.37
N HIS A 77 -10.19 4.45 -4.37
CA HIS A 77 -11.15 4.59 -3.28
C HIS A 77 -11.68 3.21 -2.88
N TYR A 78 -11.73 2.94 -1.58
CA TYR A 78 -12.17 1.66 -1.04
C TYR A 78 -13.36 1.86 -0.09
N ASN A 79 -14.43 1.10 -0.35
CA ASN A 79 -15.56 0.97 0.54
C ASN A 79 -15.57 -0.44 1.10
N TYR A 80 -15.89 -0.58 2.38
CA TYR A 80 -15.96 -1.87 3.06
C TYR A 80 -17.31 -1.97 3.76
N ASP A 81 -17.85 -3.18 3.80
CA ASP A 81 -18.94 -3.51 4.71
C ASP A 81 -18.43 -3.60 6.17
N GLU A 82 -19.34 -3.88 7.11
CA GLU A 82 -19.00 -4.00 8.53
C GLU A 82 -18.06 -5.17 8.87
N TYR A 83 -17.82 -6.08 7.92
CA TYR A 83 -16.92 -7.22 8.07
C TYR A 83 -15.57 -7.02 7.35
N GLY A 84 -15.33 -5.83 6.78
CA GLY A 84 -14.08 -5.50 6.11
C GLY A 84 -13.99 -6.04 4.68
N VAL A 85 -15.10 -6.46 4.08
CA VAL A 85 -15.14 -6.91 2.69
C VAL A 85 -15.34 -5.71 1.77
N THR A 86 -14.50 -5.59 0.74
CA THR A 86 -14.60 -4.49 -0.23
C THR A 86 -15.93 -4.52 -0.97
N CYS A 87 -16.71 -3.45 -0.88
CA CYS A 87 -17.87 -3.24 -1.74
C CYS A 87 -17.36 -2.83 -3.12
N THR A 88 -17.34 -3.74 -4.08
CA THR A 88 -16.84 -3.45 -5.43
C THR A 88 -17.73 -2.40 -6.10
N GLY A 89 -17.21 -1.20 -6.33
CA GLY A 89 -17.85 -0.19 -7.15
C GLY A 89 -17.63 -0.47 -8.64
N ARG A 90 -18.53 -1.22 -9.28
CA ARG A 90 -18.73 -1.13 -10.73
C ARG A 90 -20.16 -0.67 -10.98
N GLU A 91 -20.32 0.63 -11.19
CA GLU A 91 -21.37 1.13 -12.08
C GLU A 91 -20.69 2.05 -13.10
N VAL A 92 -20.57 1.51 -14.31
CA VAL A 92 -20.51 2.31 -15.53
C VAL A 92 -21.95 2.70 -15.79
N VAL A 93 -22.27 3.99 -15.68
CA VAL A 93 -23.45 4.59 -16.31
C VAL A 93 -22.96 5.76 -17.14
#